data_AF-A0A1I5FKK8-F1
#
_entry.id   AF-A0A1I5FKK8-F1
#
_cell.length_a   1.000
_cell.length_b   1.000
_cell.length_c   1.000
_cell.angle_alpha   90.00
_cell.angle_beta   90.00
_cell.angle_gamma   90.00
#
_symmetry.space_group_name_H-M   'P 1'
#
loop_
_entity.id
_entity.type
_entity.pdbx_description
1 polymer ?
#
loop_
_entity_poly.entity_id
_entity_poly.type
_entity_poly.pdbx_seq_one_letter_code
_entity_poly.pdbx_strand_id
1 'polypeptide(L)' 'MAFSVAPLLKRQSPSHAYGHGWIAADKGRRWHPAISQAELLAELTGKRKESWVTKLRVSLFK' A
#
# COMPACT_ATOMS: atom_id res chain seq x y z
N MET A 1 -31.51 -12.63 4.96
CA MET A 1 -30.93 -13.75 4.20
C MET A 1 -29.46 -13.42 3.94
N ALA A 2 -28.54 -14.20 4.48
CA ALA A 2 -27.11 -14.04 4.20
C ALA A 2 -26.77 -14.82 2.93
N PHE A 3 -26.06 -14.20 1.99
CA PHE A 3 -25.55 -14.85 0.78
C PHE A 3 -24.02 -14.78 0.76
N SER A 4 -23.39 -15.82 0.20
CA SER A 4 -21.94 -15.94 0.15
C SER A 4 -21.37 -15.20 -1.07
N VAL A 5 -20.39 -14.33 -0.84
CA VAL A 5 -19.65 -13.62 -1.90
C VAL A 5 -18.44 -14.44 -2.37
N ALA A 6 -18.07 -15.51 -1.65
CA ALA A 6 -16.92 -16.34 -1.99
C ALA A 6 -16.89 -16.87 -3.45
N PRO A 7 -18.02 -17.24 -4.09
CA PRO A 7 -18.03 -17.68 -5.49
C PRO A 7 -17.70 -16.56 -6.49
N LEU A 8 -17.92 -15.30 -6.10
CA LEU A 8 -17.65 -14.12 -6.93
C LEU A 8 -16.20 -13.65 -6.81
N LEU A 9 -15.46 -14.12 -5.80
CA LEU A 9 -14.05 -13.80 -5.64
C LEU A 9 -13.25 -14.49 -6.75
N LYS A 10 -12.41 -13.71 -7.43
CA LYS A 10 -11.46 -14.25 -8.40
C LYS A 10 -10.54 -15.25 -7.68
N ARG A 11 -10.42 -16.47 -8.21
CA ARG A 11 -9.52 -17.50 -7.68
C ARG A 11 -8.08 -16.98 -7.73
N GLN A 12 -7.57 -16.51 -6.60
CA GLN A 12 -6.18 -16.09 -6.45
C GLN A 12 -5.36 -17.32 -6.05
N SER A 13 -4.36 -17.69 -6.86
CA SER A 13 -3.40 -18.70 -6.42
C SER A 13 -2.65 -18.18 -5.20
N PRO A 14 -2.20 -19.06 -4.29
CA PRO A 14 -1.31 -18.66 -3.21
C PRO A 14 -0.15 -17.84 -3.79
N SER A 15 0.10 -16.67 -3.24
CA SER A 15 1.31 -15.92 -3.59
C SER A 15 2.54 -16.74 -3.20
N HIS A 16 3.68 -16.51 -3.88
CA HIS A 16 4.94 -17.14 -3.51
C HIS A 16 5.22 -16.85 -2.03
N ALA A 17 5.25 -17.91 -1.22
CA ALA A 17 5.56 -17.80 0.19
C ALA A 17 7.06 -17.56 0.33
N TYR A 18 7.42 -16.32 0.63
CA TYR A 18 8.77 -15.98 1.04
C TYR A 18 8.79 -16.20 2.57
N GLY A 19 9.35 -17.32 3.03
CA GLY A 19 9.40 -17.65 4.46
C GLY A 19 10.06 -16.54 5.28
N HIS A 20 9.97 -16.60 6.63
CA HIS A 20 10.62 -15.63 7.53
C HIS A 20 10.12 -14.18 7.44
N GLY A 21 8.82 -13.96 7.18
CA GLY A 21 8.20 -12.62 7.27
C GLY A 21 8.38 -11.73 6.05
N TRP A 22 8.82 -12.29 4.93
CA TRP A 22 8.92 -11.58 3.65
C TRP A 22 7.55 -11.43 2.98
N ILE A 23 7.26 -10.23 2.52
CA ILE A 23 6.02 -9.87 1.83
C ILE A 23 6.29 -9.73 0.33
N ALA A 24 5.41 -10.29 -0.49
CA ALA A 24 5.42 -10.07 -1.93
C ALA A 24 4.95 -8.63 -2.23
N ALA A 25 5.86 -7.79 -2.71
CA ALA A 25 5.54 -6.48 -3.25
C ALA A 25 5.17 -6.58 -4.74
N ASP A 26 4.77 -5.46 -5.32
CA ASP A 26 4.42 -5.39 -6.74
C ASP A 26 5.60 -5.83 -7.64
N LYS A 27 5.26 -6.30 -8.84
CA LYS A 27 6.24 -6.67 -9.89
C LYS A 27 7.28 -7.72 -9.46
N GLY A 28 6.93 -8.59 -8.51
CA GLY A 28 7.83 -9.66 -8.04
C GLY A 28 8.92 -9.18 -7.09
N ARG A 29 8.84 -7.93 -6.61
CA ARG A 29 9.71 -7.45 -5.54
C ARG A 29 9.35 -8.13 -4.22
N ARG A 30 10.34 -8.22 -3.33
CA ARG A 30 10.17 -8.74 -1.97
C ARG A 30 10.43 -7.61 -1.00
N TRP A 31 9.61 -7.54 0.04
CA TRP A 31 9.72 -6.52 1.06
C TRP A 31 9.80 -7.17 2.43
N HIS A 32 10.69 -6.67 3.28
CA HIS A 32 10.79 -7.15 4.67
C HIS A 32 10.84 -5.94 5.62
N PRO A 33 9.96 -5.86 6.64
CA PRO A 33 9.84 -4.66 7.48
C PRO A 33 11.15 -4.18 8.10
N ALA A 34 11.99 -5.12 8.56
CA ALA A 34 13.25 -4.79 9.22
C ALA A 34 14.38 -4.39 8.23
N ILE A 35 14.28 -4.81 6.96
CA ILE A 35 15.37 -4.63 5.98
C ILE A 35 15.05 -3.44 5.06
N SER A 36 13.78 -3.30 4.68
CA SER A 36 13.29 -2.28 3.75
C SER A 36 12.75 -1.03 4.47
N GLN A 37 13.17 -0.78 5.72
CA GLN A 37 12.64 0.34 6.52
C GLN A 37 12.98 1.71 5.92
N ALA A 38 14.18 1.90 5.37
CA ALA A 38 14.57 3.16 4.73
C ALA A 38 13.73 3.45 3.48
N GLU A 39 13.41 2.43 2.68
CA GLU A 39 12.53 2.52 1.51
C GLU A 39 11.10 2.88 1.93
N LEU A 40 10.57 2.23 2.98
CA LEU A 40 9.26 2.57 3.57
C LEU A 40 9.24 4.02 4.07
N LEU A 41 10.27 4.44 4.80
CA LEU A 41 10.36 5.80 5.33
C LEU A 41 10.48 6.82 4.20
N ALA A 42 11.21 6.53 3.14
CA ALA A 42 11.30 7.39 1.96
C ALA A 42 9.94 7.50 1.23
N GLU A 43 9.14 6.43 1.19
CA GLU A 43 7.79 6.44 0.62
C GLU A 43 6.81 7.25 1.50
N LEU A 44 6.84 7.04 2.82
CA LEU A 44 6.00 7.76 3.79
C LEU A 44 6.35 9.24 3.91
N THR A 45 7.65 9.56 3.80
CA THR A 45 8.18 10.93 3.87
C THR A 45 8.19 11.60 2.48
N GLY A 46 8.07 10.81 1.42
CA GLY A 46 7.98 11.26 0.05
C GLY A 46 6.83 12.25 -0.12
N LYS A 47 7.06 13.29 -0.92
CA LYS A 47 6.23 14.50 -1.04
C LYS A 47 4.74 14.20 -0.85
N ARG A 48 4.23 14.50 0.35
CA ARG A 48 2.80 14.49 0.66
C ARG A 48 2.11 15.26 -0.47
N LYS A 49 1.33 14.57 -1.32
CA LYS A 49 0.57 15.24 -2.38
C LYS A 49 -0.23 16.34 -1.67
N GLU A 50 0.02 17.59 -2.04
CA GLU A 50 -0.77 18.69 -1.50
C GLU A 50 -2.23 18.37 -1.79
N SER A 51 -2.98 18.13 -0.73
CA SER A 51 -4.39 17.84 -0.89
C SER A 51 -5.06 19.09 -1.46
N TRP A 52 -6.15 18.88 -2.19
CA TRP A 52 -6.99 19.99 -2.66
C TRP A 52 -7.37 20.93 -1.50
N VAL A 53 -7.48 20.40 -0.28
CA VAL A 53 -7.70 21.14 0.96
C VAL A 53 -6.54 22.07 1.30
N THR A 54 -5.28 21.61 1.16
CA THR A 54 -4.12 22.47 1.40
C THR A 54 -4.10 23.64 0.42
N LYS A 55 -4.41 23.39 -0.86
CA LYS A 55 -4.50 24.43 -1.89
C LYS A 55 -5.64 25.43 -1.63
N LEU A 56 -6.80 24.95 -1.21
CA LEU A 56 -7.94 25.79 -0.85
C LEU A 56 -7.66 26.69 0.34
N ARG A 57 -7.02 26.16 1.39
CA ARG A 57 -6.62 26.97 2.54
C ARG A 57 -5.65 28.08 2.13
N VAL A 58 -4.63 27.75 1.34
CA VAL A 58 -3.69 28.76 0.84
C VAL A 58 -4.41 29.83 0.01
N SER A 59 -5.43 29.46 -0.78
CA SER A 59 -6.21 30.42 -1.58
C SER A 59 -7.18 31.28 -0.77
N LEU A 60 -7.73 30.76 0.34
CA LEU A 60 -8.70 31.47 1.18
C LEU A 60 -8.05 32.38 2.21
N PHE A 61 -6.82 32.08 2.61
CA PHE A 61 -6.03 32.85 3.57
C PHE A 61 -4.90 33.66 2.90
N LYS A 62 -4.96 33.83 1.58
CA LYS A 62 -4.15 34.78 0.81
C LYS A 62 -4.95 36.05 0.58
#